data_AF-A0A820SL44-F1
#
_entry.id   AF-A0A820SL44-F1
#
_cell.length_a   1.000
_cell.length_b   1.000
_cell.length_c   1.000
_cell.angle_alpha   90.00
_cell.angle_beta   90.00
_cell.angle_gamma   90.00
#
_symmetry.space_group_name_H-M   'P 1'
#
loop_
_entity.id
_entity.type
_entity.pdbx_description
1 polymer ?
#
loop_
_entity_poly.entity_id
_entity_poly.type
_entity_poly.pdbx_seq_one_letter_code
_entity_poly.pdbx_strand_id
1 'polypeptide(L)'
;VATVEKRQTMASSRIPLYRVKGTHYECAHTIGELTRESIRHRIADDLPYLTPLFAFVQTEYGQKLHRDFLETTRSLYPWYWDELR
;
A
#
# COMPACT_ATOMS: atom_id res chain seq x y z
N VAL A 1 -8.69 11.17 14.55
CA VAL A 1 -7.49 12.05 14.45
C VAL A 1 -6.25 11.20 14.74
N ALA A 2 -5.55 10.76 13.69
CA ALA A 2 -4.33 9.98 13.83
C ALA A 2 -3.22 10.82 14.48
N THR A 3 -2.51 10.26 15.46
CA THR A 3 -1.39 10.93 16.15
C THR A 3 -0.09 10.26 15.74
N VAL A 4 0.93 11.05 15.35
CA VAL A 4 2.23 10.55 14.86
C VAL A 4 3.33 10.96 15.84
N GLU A 5 4.03 9.99 16.42
CA GLU A 5 5.23 10.22 17.25
C GLU A 5 6.50 9.89 16.44
N LYS A 6 7.33 10.90 16.14
CA LYS A 6 8.60 10.72 15.42
C LYS A 6 9.77 10.75 16.40
N ARG A 7 10.40 9.59 16.65
CA ARG A 7 11.62 9.50 17.48
C ARG A 7 12.86 9.58 16.59
N GLN A 8 13.62 10.67 16.67
CA GLN A 8 14.96 10.76 16.07
C GLN A 8 16.01 10.23 17.06
N THR A 9 16.80 9.26 16.63
CA THR A 9 18.10 8.91 17.24
C THR A 9 19.23 9.28 16.26
N MET A 10 20.54 9.10 16.56
CA MET A 10 21.72 9.46 15.71
C MET A 10 22.47 8.27 15.02
N ALA A 11 22.86 8.47 13.75
CA ALA A 11 23.48 7.61 12.70
C ALA A 11 23.65 6.06 12.85
N SER A 12 22.89 5.31 12.04
CA SER A 12 23.07 3.92 11.55
C SER A 12 21.87 3.67 10.63
N SER A 13 22.00 3.04 9.45
CA SER A 13 20.94 2.87 8.43
C SER A 13 19.53 2.84 9.04
N ARG A 14 18.86 4.00 9.07
CA ARG A 14 17.68 4.20 9.90
C ARG A 14 16.46 3.81 9.11
N ILE A 15 16.02 2.57 9.28
CA ILE A 15 14.64 2.22 8.96
C ILE A 15 13.75 3.12 9.83
N PRO A 16 12.93 4.01 9.23
CA PRO A 16 12.08 4.90 9.99
C PRO A 16 11.02 4.09 10.74
N LEU A 17 10.82 4.40 12.02
CA LEU A 17 9.77 3.79 12.83
C LEU A 17 8.57 4.73 12.89
N TYR A 18 7.42 4.23 12.46
CA TYR A 18 6.14 4.93 12.55
C TYR A 18 5.23 4.22 13.55
N ARG A 19 4.60 4.99 14.43
CA ARG A 19 3.51 4.52 15.28
C ARG A 19 2.24 5.21 14.82
N VAL A 20 1.25 4.43 14.41
CA VAL A 20 -0.06 4.90 13.97
C VAL A 20 -1.15 4.21 14.79
N LYS A 21 -2.25 4.93 15.02
CA LYS A 21 -3.43 4.45 15.73
C LYS A 21 -4.67 5.03 15.08
N GLY A 22 -5.74 4.24 15.02
CA GLY A 22 -6.99 4.59 14.36
C GLY A 22 -7.66 3.34 13.80
N THR A 23 -8.59 3.53 12.87
CA THR A 23 -9.11 2.43 12.04
C THR A 23 -8.00 1.90 11.10
N HIS A 24 -8.24 0.72 10.51
CA HIS A 24 -7.36 0.14 9.48
C HIS A 24 -7.09 1.13 8.33
N TYR A 25 -8.14 1.75 7.81
CA TYR A 25 -8.03 2.82 6.81
C TYR A 25 -7.18 4.00 7.29
N GLU A 26 -7.45 4.55 8.48
CA GLU A 26 -6.69 5.70 9.00
C GLU A 26 -5.20 5.38 9.18
N CYS A 27 -4.89 4.16 9.62
CA CYS A 27 -3.52 3.70 9.80
C CYS A 27 -2.80 3.57 8.45
N ALA A 28 -3.41 2.88 7.48
CA ALA A 28 -2.84 2.69 6.15
C ALA A 28 -2.68 4.02 5.40
N HIS A 29 -3.71 4.88 5.42
CA HIS A 29 -3.65 6.21 4.85
C HIS A 29 -2.50 7.03 5.46
N THR A 30 -2.36 7.05 6.79
CA THR A 30 -1.29 7.79 7.45
C THR A 30 0.10 7.27 7.07
N ILE A 31 0.29 5.94 7.01
CA ILE A 31 1.56 5.34 6.57
C ILE A 31 1.82 5.66 5.09
N GLY A 32 0.81 5.54 4.24
CA GLY A 32 0.87 5.85 2.82
C GLY A 32 1.30 7.30 2.57
N GLU A 33 0.75 8.26 3.33
CA GLU A 33 1.16 9.66 3.28
C GLU A 33 2.63 9.85 3.71
N LEU A 34 3.02 9.25 4.83
CA LEU A 34 4.38 9.36 5.37
C LEU A 34 5.44 8.72 4.47
N THR A 35 5.05 7.73 3.67
CA THR A 35 5.94 6.95 2.80
C THR A 35 5.69 7.17 1.30
N ARG A 36 4.87 8.17 0.94
CA ARG A 36 4.40 8.42 -0.43
C ARG A 36 5.54 8.47 -1.45
N GLU A 37 6.59 9.24 -1.17
CA GLU A 37 7.72 9.36 -2.10
C GLU A 37 8.49 8.04 -2.26
N SER A 38 8.66 7.28 -1.17
CA SER A 38 9.31 5.97 -1.24
C SER A 38 8.48 4.97 -2.04
N ILE A 39 7.16 4.96 -1.87
CA ILE A 39 6.24 4.14 -2.67
C ILE A 39 6.32 4.56 -4.14
N ARG A 40 6.28 5.86 -4.43
CA ARG A 40 6.37 6.39 -5.80
C ARG A 40 7.68 5.97 -6.48
N HIS A 41 8.82 6.11 -5.79
CA HIS A 41 10.11 5.67 -6.32
C HIS A 41 10.13 4.17 -6.57
N ARG A 42 9.63 3.37 -5.62
CA ARG A 42 9.58 1.91 -5.78
C ARG A 42 8.74 1.48 -6.98
N ILE A 43 7.56 2.07 -7.16
CA ILE A 43 6.71 1.80 -8.32
C ILE A 43 7.41 2.18 -9.61
N ALA A 44 8.12 3.32 -9.64
CA ALA A 44 8.87 3.75 -10.82
C ALA A 44 10.01 2.79 -11.17
N ASP A 45 10.76 2.31 -10.17
CA ASP A 45 11.84 1.34 -10.34
C ASP A 45 11.33 -0.01 -10.85
N ASP A 46 10.17 -0.45 -10.36
CA ASP A 46 9.59 -1.74 -10.70
C ASP A 46 8.75 -1.69 -12.00
N LEU A 47 8.39 -0.49 -12.50
CA LEU A 47 7.52 -0.28 -13.65
C LEU A 47 7.90 -1.10 -14.90
N PRO A 48 9.19 -1.22 -15.30
CA PRO A 48 9.57 -2.03 -16.44
C PRO A 48 9.21 -3.52 -16.27
N TYR A 49 9.35 -4.05 -15.05
CA TYR A 49 9.02 -5.44 -14.73
C TYR A 49 7.51 -5.68 -14.60
N LEU A 50 6.76 -4.65 -14.19
CA LEU A 50 5.30 -4.72 -14.04
C LEU A 50 4.54 -4.49 -15.35
N THR A 51 5.20 -3.96 -16.38
CA THR A 51 4.57 -3.64 -17.68
C THR A 51 3.78 -4.82 -18.28
N PRO A 52 4.31 -6.07 -18.30
CA PRO A 52 3.53 -7.22 -18.78
C PRO A 52 2.29 -7.52 -17.93
N LEU A 53 2.36 -7.31 -16.61
CA LEU A 53 1.22 -7.50 -15.70
C LEU A 53 0.14 -6.43 -15.93
N PHE A 54 0.54 -5.18 -16.18
CA PHE A 54 -0.40 -4.12 -16.53
C PHE A 54 -1.10 -4.39 -17.86
N ALA A 55 -0.37 -4.88 -18.87
CA ALA A 55 -0.96 -5.31 -20.13
C ALA A 55 -1.95 -6.48 -19.93
N PHE A 56 -1.57 -7.47 -19.12
CA PHE A 56 -2.44 -8.59 -18.77
C PHE A 56 -3.75 -8.13 -18.10
N VAL A 57 -3.67 -7.21 -17.14
CA VAL A 57 -4.84 -6.65 -16.45
C VAL A 57 -5.84 -5.96 -17.38
N GLN A 58 -5.40 -5.48 -18.55
CA GLN A 58 -6.31 -4.88 -19.55
C GLN A 58 -7.12 -5.93 -20.35
N THR A 59 -6.74 -7.20 -20.31
CA THR A 59 -7.52 -8.27 -20.96
C THR A 59 -8.81 -8.54 -20.21
N GLU A 60 -9.83 -9.07 -20.88
CA GLU A 60 -11.10 -9.44 -20.22
C GLU A 60 -10.87 -10.39 -19.03
N TYR A 61 -10.01 -11.40 -19.23
CA TYR A 61 -9.65 -12.34 -18.18
C TYR A 61 -8.89 -11.67 -17.02
N GLY A 62 -7.92 -10.81 -17.32
CA GLY A 62 -7.18 -10.06 -16.30
C GLY A 62 -8.08 -9.13 -15.49
N GLN A 63 -9.02 -8.44 -16.13
CA GLN A 63 -10.00 -7.61 -15.44
C GLN A 63 -10.94 -8.44 -14.56
N LYS A 64 -11.39 -9.60 -15.04
CA LYS A 64 -12.19 -10.52 -14.23
C LYS A 64 -11.41 -10.99 -13.01
N LEU A 65 -10.19 -11.47 -13.20
CA LEU A 65 -9.32 -11.93 -12.12
C LEU A 65 -9.08 -10.82 -11.08
N HIS A 66 -8.85 -9.58 -11.54
CA HIS A 66 -8.66 -8.43 -10.66
C HIS A 66 -9.92 -8.14 -9.83
N ARG A 67 -11.12 -8.16 -10.44
CA ARG A 67 -12.38 -7.99 -9.69
C ARG A 67 -12.59 -9.11 -8.67
N ASP A 68 -12.42 -10.36 -9.10
CA ASP A 68 -12.58 -11.53 -8.23
C ASP A 68 -11.63 -11.46 -7.01
N PHE A 69 -10.39 -11.00 -7.22
CA PHE A 69 -9.42 -10.77 -6.15
C PHE A 69 -9.88 -9.70 -5.16
N LEU A 70 -10.36 -8.54 -5.65
CA LEU A 70 -10.85 -7.46 -4.78
C LEU A 70 -12.11 -7.90 -4.00
N GLU A 71 -13.04 -8.59 -4.65
CA GLU A 71 -14.25 -9.11 -4.00
C GLU A 71 -13.92 -10.16 -2.94
N THR A 72 -13.01 -11.08 -3.25
CA THR A 72 -12.54 -12.10 -2.30
C THR A 72 -11.83 -11.46 -1.11
N THR A 73 -10.97 -10.47 -1.35
CA THR A 73 -10.27 -9.74 -0.29
C THR A 73 -11.26 -9.00 0.60
N ARG A 74 -12.24 -8.31 0.01
CA ARG A 74 -13.29 -7.62 0.77
C ARG A 74 -14.12 -8.58 1.62
N SER A 75 -14.42 -9.76 1.11
CA SER A 75 -15.27 -10.75 1.79
C SER A 75 -14.52 -11.48 2.92
N LEU A 76 -13.30 -11.97 2.64
CA LEU A 76 -12.55 -12.81 3.57
C LEU A 76 -11.66 -11.99 4.52
N TYR A 77 -11.21 -10.81 4.09
CA TYR A 77 -10.26 -9.98 4.82
C TYR A 77 -10.64 -8.49 4.80
N PRO A 78 -11.81 -8.12 5.38
CA PRO A 78 -12.35 -6.77 5.30
C PRO A 78 -11.42 -5.68 5.85
N TRP A 79 -10.60 -5.99 6.85
CA TRP A 79 -9.55 -5.10 7.37
C TRP A 79 -8.45 -4.80 6.34
N TYR A 80 -7.97 -5.78 5.59
CA TYR A 80 -6.99 -5.54 4.53
C TYR A 80 -7.61 -4.79 3.36
N TRP A 81 -8.89 -5.02 3.10
CA TRP A 81 -9.63 -4.20 2.14
C TRP A 81 -9.68 -2.72 2.55
N ASP A 82 -9.90 -2.44 3.83
CA ASP A 82 -9.87 -1.07 4.37
C ASP A 82 -8.46 -0.46 4.29
N GLU A 83 -7.39 -1.24 4.46
CA GLU A 83 -6.01 -0.77 4.32
C GLU A 83 -5.58 -0.50 2.87
N LEU A 84 -6.16 -1.23 1.89
CA LEU A 84 -5.87 -1.08 0.47
C LEU A 84 -6.56 0.13 -0.19
N ARG A 85 -7.61 0.65 0.44
CA ARG A 85 -8.45 1.74 -0.08
C ARG A 85 -7.83 3.12 0.10
#